data_AF-A0A8T4AHW8-F1
#
_entry.id   AF-A0A8T4AHW8-F1
#
_cell.length_a   1.000
_cell.length_b   1.000
_cell.length_c   1.000
_cell.angle_alpha   90.00
_cell.angle_beta   90.00
_cell.angle_gamma   90.00
#
_symmetry.space_group_name_H-M   'P 1'
#
loop_
_entity.id
_entity.type
_entity.pdbx_description
1 polymer ?
#
loop_
_entity_poly.entity_id
_entity_poly.type
_entity_poly.pdbx_seq_one_letter_code
_entity_poly.pdbx_strand_id
1 'polypeptide(L)'
;MGLYQRNEELGQTLRHYGVANGPYLVLPILGPSSLRDASGAVADRFIQPNINFVGLEEVLNDEPLLFGLEIVNQRHINPFCYGQFNSPFEYDLILYFYLKQREFLIDQ
;
A
#
# COMPACT_ATOMS: atom_id res chain seq x y z
N MET A 1 -17.03 1.17 23.13
CA MET A 1 -15.62 1.17 22.70
C MET A 1 -15.60 1.14 21.19
N GLY A 2 -15.09 2.19 20.55
CA GLY A 2 -14.99 2.23 19.09
C GLY A 2 -13.80 1.37 18.65
N LEU A 3 -14.05 0.39 17.78
CA LEU A 3 -12.97 -0.31 17.10
C LEU A 3 -12.45 0.61 16.00
N TYR A 4 -11.20 1.05 16.11
CA TYR A 4 -10.53 1.76 15.02
C TYR A 4 -10.12 0.72 13.98
N GLN A 5 -10.58 0.89 12.74
CA GLN A 5 -10.13 0.05 11.64
C GLN A 5 -8.68 0.39 11.32
N ARG A 6 -7.77 -0.56 11.56
CA ARG A 6 -6.39 -0.49 11.09
C ARG A 6 -6.27 -1.36 9.85
N ASN A 7 -5.70 -0.80 8.78
CA ASN A 7 -5.28 -1.59 7.63
C ASN A 7 -3.87 -2.12 7.90
N GLU A 8 -3.80 -3.37 8.35
CA GLU A 8 -2.54 -4.12 8.42
C GLU A 8 -2.29 -4.82 7.09
N GLU A 9 -1.11 -4.63 6.53
CA GLU A 9 -0.67 -5.21 5.26
C GLU A 9 0.41 -6.27 5.54
N LEU A 10 0.59 -7.21 4.62
CA LEU A 10 1.67 -8.20 4.70
C LEU A 10 3.06 -7.55 4.76
N GLY A 11 3.24 -6.37 4.16
CA GLY A 11 4.48 -5.61 4.28
C GLY A 11 4.80 -5.20 5.74
N GLN A 12 3.78 -4.84 6.52
CA GLN A 12 3.96 -4.41 7.91
C GLN A 12 4.28 -5.60 8.82
N THR A 13 3.57 -6.71 8.64
CA THR A 13 3.85 -7.96 9.37
C THR A 13 5.26 -8.46 9.07
N LEU A 14 5.70 -8.46 7.81
CA LEU A 14 7.08 -8.82 7.47
C LEU A 14 8.11 -7.89 8.12
N ARG A 15 7.81 -6.59 8.28
CA ARG A 15 8.72 -5.69 9.01
C ARG A 15 8.79 -6.01 10.49
N HIS A 16 7.68 -6.41 11.11
CA HIS A 16 7.67 -6.85 12.50
C HIS A 16 8.56 -8.09 12.70
N TYR A 17 8.64 -8.98 11.71
CA TYR A 17 9.57 -10.13 11.69
C TYR A 17 11.01 -9.79 11.25
N GLY A 18 11.36 -8.51 11.13
CA GLY A 18 12.74 -8.07 10.85
C GLY A 18 13.13 -8.03 9.37
N VAL A 19 12.19 -8.15 8.44
CA VAL A 19 12.48 -7.99 7.00
C VAL A 19 12.71 -6.50 6.69
N ALA A 20 13.89 -6.18 6.16
CA ALA A 20 14.26 -4.81 5.77
C ALA A 20 13.33 -4.25 4.67
N ASN A 21 13.21 -2.92 4.61
CA ASN A 21 12.38 -2.23 3.60
C ASN A 21 12.86 -2.49 2.15
N GLY A 22 14.18 -2.60 1.94
CA GLY A 22 14.77 -2.65 0.60
C GLY A 22 14.78 -1.28 -0.08
N PRO A 23 15.00 -1.23 -1.42
CA PRO A 23 15.01 0.03 -2.16
C PRO A 23 13.64 0.71 -2.14
N TYR A 24 13.67 2.04 -2.09
CA TYR A 24 12.48 2.89 -2.12
C TYR A 24 12.20 3.39 -3.54
N LEU A 25 10.94 3.33 -3.92
CA LEU A 25 10.45 3.73 -5.23
C LEU A 25 9.11 4.46 -5.07
N VAL A 26 8.81 5.37 -5.98
CA VAL A 26 7.46 5.92 -6.07
C VAL A 26 6.76 5.27 -7.24
N LEU A 27 5.78 4.44 -6.90
CA LEU A 27 5.07 3.63 -7.86
C LEU A 27 3.91 4.42 -8.47
N PRO A 28 3.59 4.19 -9.76
CA PRO A 28 2.35 4.68 -10.33
C PRO A 28 1.18 4.06 -9.56
N ILE A 29 0.10 4.84 -9.37
CA ILE A 29 -1.13 4.45 -8.65
C ILE A 29 -0.95 4.31 -7.13
N LEU A 30 0.01 3.51 -6.67
CA LEU A 30 0.26 3.21 -5.25
C LEU A 30 0.99 4.32 -4.49
N GLY A 31 1.83 5.11 -5.18
CA GLY A 31 2.61 6.18 -4.57
C GLY A 31 3.90 5.72 -3.89
N PRO A 32 4.37 6.43 -2.85
CA PRO A 32 5.60 6.10 -2.10
C PRO A 32 5.58 4.69 -1.53
N SER A 33 6.55 3.85 -1.91
CA SER A 33 6.60 2.45 -1.48
C SER A 33 8.02 1.90 -1.43
N SER A 34 8.26 0.97 -0.52
CA SER A 34 9.49 0.16 -0.45
C SER A 34 9.30 -1.14 -1.21
N LEU A 35 10.39 -1.80 -1.60
CA LEU A 35 10.34 -3.10 -2.27
C LEU A 35 9.54 -4.12 -1.45
N ARG A 36 9.76 -4.17 -0.14
CA ARG A 36 8.99 -5.06 0.74
C ARG A 36 7.51 -4.71 0.73
N ASP A 37 7.16 -3.45 0.96
CA ASP A 37 5.75 -3.05 1.05
C ASP A 37 5.02 -3.22 -0.29
N ALA A 38 5.68 -2.95 -1.42
CA ALA A 38 5.12 -3.20 -2.74
C ALA A 38 4.87 -4.70 -2.98
N SER A 39 5.83 -5.56 -2.64
CA SER A 39 5.66 -7.00 -2.75
C SER A 39 4.57 -7.54 -1.82
N GLY A 40 4.46 -6.97 -0.61
CA GLY A 40 3.39 -7.25 0.35
C GLY A 40 2.03 -6.88 -0.21
N ALA A 41 1.86 -5.67 -0.74
CA ALA A 41 0.61 -5.20 -1.35
C ALA A 41 0.17 -6.06 -2.54
N VAL A 42 1.13 -6.52 -3.36
CA VAL A 42 0.85 -7.45 -4.46
C VAL A 42 0.38 -8.80 -3.92
N ALA A 43 1.09 -9.36 -2.94
CA ALA A 43 0.70 -10.62 -2.30
C ALA A 43 -0.69 -10.51 -1.65
N ASP A 44 -0.95 -9.42 -0.93
CA ASP A 44 -2.24 -9.10 -0.32
C ASP A 44 -3.37 -9.12 -1.36
N ARG A 45 -3.16 -8.50 -2.51
CA ARG A 45 -4.15 -8.46 -3.59
C ARG A 45 -4.48 -9.84 -4.17
N PHE A 46 -3.49 -10.74 -4.21
CA PHE A 46 -3.71 -12.12 -4.65
C PHE A 46 -4.30 -13.00 -3.55
N ILE A 47 -3.96 -12.77 -2.28
CA ILE A 47 -4.35 -13.66 -1.18
C ILE A 47 -5.73 -13.27 -0.63
N GLN A 48 -6.02 -11.99 -0.39
CA GLN A 48 -7.30 -11.50 0.17
C GLN A 48 -8.56 -12.12 -0.46
N PRO A 49 -8.73 -12.13 -1.80
CA PRO A 49 -9.91 -12.72 -2.41
C PRO A 49 -10.01 -14.24 -2.22
N ASN A 50 -8.87 -14.95 -2.10
CA ASN A 50 -8.83 -16.40 -1.88
C ASN A 50 -9.19 -16.81 -0.44
N ILE A 51 -9.17 -15.88 0.52
CA ILE A 51 -9.55 -16.13 1.92
C ILE A 51 -10.99 -15.69 2.22
N ASN A 52 -11.74 -15.23 1.22
CA ASN A 52 -13.04 -14.63 1.43
C ASN A 52 -14.13 -15.69 1.69
N PHE A 53 -14.49 -15.87 2.96
CA PHE A 53 -15.51 -16.83 3.42
C PHE A 53 -16.92 -16.61 2.82
N VAL A 54 -17.19 -15.45 2.23
CA VAL A 54 -18.52 -15.04 1.75
C VAL A 54 -18.68 -15.28 0.23
N GLY A 55 -17.61 -15.61 -0.51
CA GLY A 55 -17.67 -15.97 -1.94
C GLY A 55 -18.13 -14.86 -2.90
N LEU A 56 -18.35 -13.64 -2.39
CA LEU A 56 -18.84 -12.49 -3.17
C LEU A 56 -17.75 -11.82 -4.01
N GLU A 57 -16.49 -11.93 -3.62
CA GLU A 57 -15.34 -11.34 -4.36
C GLU A 57 -14.80 -12.24 -5.48
N GLU A 58 -15.07 -13.56 -5.44
CA GLU A 58 -14.59 -14.51 -6.45
C GLU A 58 -15.23 -14.21 -7.82
N VAL A 59 -16.50 -13.81 -7.84
CA VAL A 59 -17.23 -13.38 -9.06
C VAL A 59 -16.79 -11.99 -9.56
N LEU A 60 -16.23 -11.15 -8.69
CA LEU A 60 -15.79 -9.79 -9.03
C LEU A 60 -14.38 -9.75 -9.66
N ASN A 61 -13.54 -10.76 -9.44
CA ASN A 61 -12.17 -10.78 -9.95
C ASN A 61 -12.00 -11.45 -11.32
N ASP A 62 -12.98 -12.22 -11.78
CA ASP A 62 -12.94 -12.87 -13.11
C ASP A 62 -13.14 -11.87 -14.27
N GLU A 63 -13.68 -10.67 -13.98
CA GLU A 63 -13.96 -9.66 -14.98
C GLU A 63 -12.81 -8.63 -15.10
N PRO A 64 -12.12 -8.54 -16.26
CA PRO A 64 -11.00 -7.61 -16.45
C PRO A 64 -11.41 -6.14 -16.33
N LEU A 65 -12.70 -5.84 -16.49
CA LEU A 65 -13.26 -4.51 -16.31
C LEU A 65 -13.17 -4.04 -14.85
N LEU A 66 -13.46 -4.93 -13.89
CA LEU A 66 -13.46 -4.60 -12.47
C LEU A 66 -12.05 -4.32 -11.97
N PHE A 67 -11.05 -5.08 -12.45
CA PHE A 67 -9.64 -4.78 -12.20
C PHE A 67 -9.25 -3.39 -12.68
N GLY A 68 -9.69 -3.00 -13.88
CA GLY A 68 -9.47 -1.65 -14.42
C GLY A 68 -10.11 -0.56 -13.56
N LEU A 69 -11.37 -0.75 -13.15
CA LEU A 69 -12.05 0.17 -12.25
C LEU A 69 -11.35 0.28 -10.90
N GLU A 70 -10.86 -0.83 -10.35
CA GLU A 70 -10.15 -0.83 -9.09
C GLU A 70 -8.83 -0.06 -9.19
N ILE A 71 -8.07 -0.20 -10.29
CA ILE A 71 -6.86 0.61 -10.52
C ILE A 71 -7.19 2.10 -10.54
N VAL A 72 -8.25 2.50 -11.26
CA VAL A 72 -8.69 3.89 -11.32
C VAL A 72 -9.10 4.38 -9.93
N ASN A 73 -9.83 3.55 -9.19
CA ASN A 73 -10.28 3.84 -7.84
C ASN A 73 -9.09 3.99 -6.87
N GLN A 74 -8.13 3.08 -6.90
CA GLN A 74 -6.90 3.15 -6.09
C GLN A 74 -6.11 4.43 -6.40
N ARG A 75 -5.97 4.78 -7.68
CA ARG A 75 -5.31 6.03 -8.07
C ARG A 75 -6.08 7.25 -7.56
N HIS A 76 -7.40 7.21 -7.58
CA HIS A 76 -8.27 8.29 -7.13
C HIS A 76 -8.22 8.49 -5.61
N ILE A 77 -8.24 7.40 -4.84
CA ILE A 77 -8.19 7.42 -3.37
C ILE A 77 -6.84 7.94 -2.88
N ASN A 78 -5.75 7.66 -3.59
CA ASN A 78 -4.41 8.13 -3.23
C ASN A 78 -4.23 9.63 -3.58
N PRO A 79 -4.16 10.56 -2.61
CA PRO A 79 -4.05 12.00 -2.89
C PRO A 79 -2.63 12.44 -3.25
N PHE A 80 -1.67 11.52 -3.24
CA PHE A 80 -0.27 11.82 -3.49
C PHE A 80 -0.04 12.37 -4.90
N CYS A 81 0.73 13.45 -4.98
CA CYS A 81 1.20 14.06 -6.21
C CYS A 81 2.59 14.66 -5.99
N TYR A 82 3.51 14.44 -6.93
CA TYR A 82 4.80 15.12 -6.93
C TYR A 82 4.62 16.62 -7.26
N GLY A 83 5.43 17.47 -6.65
CA GLY A 83 5.40 18.92 -6.81
C GLY A 83 4.65 19.66 -5.70
N GLN A 84 4.04 18.95 -4.74
CA GLN A 84 3.24 19.57 -3.67
C GLN A 84 4.10 20.41 -2.73
N PHE A 85 5.34 20.00 -2.48
CA PHE A 85 6.25 20.71 -1.58
C PHE A 85 7.03 21.84 -2.27
N ASN A 86 6.99 21.90 -3.61
CA ASN A 86 7.71 22.88 -4.44
C ASN A 86 9.17 23.09 -3.99
N SER A 87 9.84 21.99 -3.64
CA SER A 87 11.19 21.97 -3.09
C SER A 87 12.11 21.16 -4.00
N PRO A 88 13.36 21.61 -4.24
CA PRO A 88 14.36 20.83 -4.96
C PRO A 88 14.67 19.46 -4.31
N PHE A 89 14.39 19.32 -3.01
CA PHE A 89 14.64 18.11 -2.21
C PHE A 89 13.35 17.32 -1.93
N GLU A 90 12.31 17.52 -2.74
CA GLU A 90 11.01 16.89 -2.51
C GLU A 90 11.09 15.36 -2.43
N TYR A 91 11.94 14.73 -3.24
CA TYR A 91 12.14 13.28 -3.18
C TYR A 91 12.64 12.81 -1.81
N ASP A 92 13.67 13.47 -1.27
CA ASP A 92 14.27 13.12 0.02
C ASP A 92 13.30 13.37 1.16
N LEU A 93 12.51 14.44 1.08
CA LEU A 93 11.45 14.73 2.05
C LEU A 93 10.38 13.64 2.05
N ILE A 94 9.88 13.24 0.88
CA ILE A 94 8.87 12.18 0.77
C ILE A 94 9.44 10.86 1.31
N LEU A 95 10.66 10.51 0.93
CA LEU A 95 11.35 9.32 1.45
C LEU A 95 11.44 9.36 2.98
N TYR A 96 11.87 10.49 3.54
CA TYR A 96 11.99 10.68 4.99
C TYR A 96 10.63 10.51 5.69
N PHE A 97 9.59 11.17 5.19
CA PHE A 97 8.24 11.06 5.75
C PHE A 97 7.69 9.64 5.64
N TYR A 98 7.89 8.98 4.50
CA TYR A 98 7.47 7.60 4.29
C TYR A 98 8.14 6.65 5.28
N LEU A 99 9.46 6.74 5.46
CA LEU A 99 10.19 5.89 6.40
C LEU A 99 9.73 6.11 7.84
N LYS A 100 9.54 7.38 8.24
CA LYS A 100 9.05 7.75 9.57
C LYS A 100 7.61 7.28 9.81
N GLN A 101 6.73 7.43 8.83
CA GLN A 101 5.36 6.92 8.91
C GLN A 101 5.35 5.41 9.10
N ARG A 102 6.15 4.68 8.31
CA ARG A 102 6.19 3.23 8.41
C ARG A 102 6.79 2.76 9.75
N GLU A 103 7.78 3.46 10.29
CA GLU A 103 8.30 3.21 11.66
C GLU A 103 7.19 3.30 12.70
N PHE A 104 6.40 4.38 12.66
CA PHE A 104 5.26 4.56 13.56
C PHE A 104 4.20 3.46 13.44
N LEU A 105 3.94 2.96 12.23
CA LEU A 105 2.94 1.89 12.02
C LEU A 105 3.36 0.54 12.59
N ILE A 106 4.64 0.32 12.89
CA ILE A 106 5.14 -0.98 13.36
C ILE A 106 5.40 -1.00 14.85
N ASP A 107 5.68 0.18 15.42
CA ASP A 107 5.82 0.35 16.87
C ASP A 107 4.44 0.37 17.59
N GLN A 108 3.34 0.49 16.85
CA GLN A 108 1.96 0.58 17.34
C GLN A 108 1.21 -0.75 17.37
#